data_AF-A0A815VDF3-F1
#
_entry.id   AF-A0A815VDF3-F1
#
_cell.length_a   1.000
_cell.length_b   1.000
_cell.length_c   1.000
_cell.angle_alpha   90.00
_cell.angle_beta   90.00
_cell.angle_gamma   90.00
#
_symmetry.space_group_name_H-M   'P 1'
#
loop_
_entity.id
_entity.type
_entity.pdbx_description
1 polymer ?
#
loop_
_entity_poly.entity_id
_entity_poly.type
_entity_poly.pdbx_seq_one_letter_code
_entity_poly.pdbx_strand_id
1 'polypeptide(L)'
;MIRGLVTALGDEKYYVRLSASEALAEIGDKAATSEVIRALLTALGDAHADVRRGACKALWNIGDKAATSEVIRALVTALGDESKEVRSSACEALVAFGEKASINDSMIGLKYLLSVDRFCLKKKYPRLKFQSNSE
;
A
#
# COMPACT_ATOMS: atom_id res chain seq x y z
N MET A 1 -11.22 -20.50 3.55
CA MET A 1 -10.36 -19.68 4.42
C MET A 1 -10.25 -18.25 3.89
N ILE A 2 -9.66 -18.00 2.72
CA ILE A 2 -9.52 -16.63 2.15
C ILE A 2 -10.87 -15.90 2.01
N ARG A 3 -11.94 -16.58 1.55
CA ARG A 3 -13.29 -15.98 1.47
C ARG A 3 -13.80 -15.43 2.80
N GLY A 4 -13.51 -16.10 3.93
CA GLY A 4 -13.91 -15.62 5.25
C GLY A 4 -13.17 -14.34 5.65
N LEU A 5 -11.91 -14.19 5.24
CA LEU A 5 -11.14 -12.96 5.45
C LEU A 5 -11.68 -11.81 4.59
N VAL A 6 -12.11 -12.08 3.36
CA VAL A 6 -12.78 -11.08 2.52
C VAL A 6 -14.06 -10.57 3.18
N THR A 7 -14.88 -11.46 3.74
CA THR A 7 -16.07 -11.05 4.51
C THR A 7 -15.68 -10.23 5.74
N ALA A 8 -14.64 -10.65 6.47
CA ALA A 8 -14.17 -9.95 7.68
C ALA A 8 -13.60 -8.55 7.42
N LEU A 9 -13.12 -8.26 6.20
CA LEU A 9 -12.74 -6.90 5.78
C LEU A 9 -13.93 -5.93 5.72
N GLY A 10 -15.17 -6.42 5.70
CA GLY A 10 -16.39 -5.62 5.74
C GLY A 10 -17.09 -5.60 7.11
N ASP A 11 -16.46 -6.13 8.15
CA ASP A 11 -17.08 -6.22 9.49
C ASP A 11 -17.28 -4.82 10.11
N GLU A 12 -18.33 -4.66 10.91
CA GLU A 12 -18.62 -3.39 11.61
C GLU A 12 -17.47 -2.97 12.53
N LYS A 13 -16.79 -3.95 13.14
CA LYS A 13 -15.72 -3.72 14.11
C LYS A 13 -14.39 -3.54 13.40
N TYR A 14 -13.78 -2.36 13.59
CA TYR A 14 -12.51 -2.02 12.94
C TYR A 14 -11.37 -3.01 13.25
N TYR A 15 -11.34 -3.56 14.47
CA TYR A 15 -10.31 -4.53 14.86
C TYR A 15 -10.45 -5.87 14.12
N VAL A 16 -11.68 -6.26 13.73
CA VAL A 16 -11.91 -7.45 12.89
C VAL A 16 -11.39 -7.19 11.48
N ARG A 17 -11.68 -6.01 10.91
CA ARG A 17 -11.16 -5.59 9.60
C ARG A 17 -9.63 -5.51 9.57
N LEU A 18 -9.03 -4.97 10.64
CA LEU A 18 -7.58 -4.93 10.83
C LEU A 18 -7.00 -6.35 10.85
N SER A 19 -7.50 -7.22 11.72
CA SER A 19 -7.01 -8.60 11.80
C SER A 19 -7.18 -9.36 10.49
N ALA A 20 -8.24 -9.10 9.73
CA ALA A 20 -8.42 -9.66 8.40
C ALA A 20 -7.35 -9.17 7.42
N SER A 21 -7.04 -7.88 7.43
CA SER A 21 -5.96 -7.29 6.62
C SER A 21 -4.60 -7.86 6.99
N GLU A 22 -4.30 -7.99 8.28
CA GLU A 22 -3.05 -8.55 8.77
C GLU A 22 -2.91 -10.04 8.41
N ALA A 23 -3.97 -10.83 8.55
CA ALA A 23 -3.98 -12.22 8.13
C ALA A 23 -3.75 -12.37 6.61
N LEU A 24 -4.35 -11.50 5.79
CA LEU A 24 -4.10 -11.48 4.35
C LEU A 24 -2.65 -11.09 4.03
N ALA A 25 -2.06 -10.17 4.80
CA ALA A 25 -0.66 -9.82 4.67
C ALA A 25 0.27 -11.00 5.03
N GLU A 26 -0.07 -11.80 6.03
CA GLU A 26 0.70 -13.00 6.40
C GLU A 26 0.57 -14.13 5.36
N ILE A 27 -0.60 -14.27 4.73
CA ILE A 27 -0.79 -15.22 3.63
C ILE A 27 0.04 -14.82 2.40
N GLY A 28 0.19 -13.51 2.15
CA GLY A 28 1.04 -12.97 1.09
C GLY A 28 0.54 -13.31 -0.32
N ASP A 29 1.45 -13.76 -1.18
CA ASP A 29 1.21 -14.00 -2.61
C ASP A 29 0.14 -15.06 -2.91
N LYS A 30 -0.18 -15.92 -1.95
CA LYS A 30 -1.28 -16.91 -2.02
C LYS A 30 -2.65 -16.28 -1.87
N ALA A 31 -2.74 -15.08 -1.29
CA ALA A 31 -3.96 -14.29 -1.18
C ALA A 31 -4.23 -13.44 -2.42
N ALA A 32 -3.37 -13.53 -3.45
CA ALA A 32 -3.43 -12.74 -4.67
C ALA A 32 -4.60 -13.11 -5.60
N THR A 33 -5.83 -12.90 -5.14
CA THR A 33 -7.05 -13.04 -5.95
C THR A 33 -7.64 -11.66 -6.21
N SER A 34 -8.36 -11.52 -7.33
CA SER A 34 -9.01 -10.24 -7.68
C SER A 34 -10.00 -9.80 -6.60
N GLU A 35 -10.67 -10.74 -5.94
CA GLU A 35 -11.60 -10.47 -4.84
C GLU A 35 -10.88 -9.86 -3.63
N VAL A 36 -9.74 -10.43 -3.23
CA VAL A 36 -8.92 -9.91 -2.12
C VAL A 36 -8.38 -8.52 -2.46
N ILE A 37 -7.84 -8.32 -3.67
CA ILE A 37 -7.30 -7.03 -4.09
C ILE A 37 -8.39 -5.95 -4.05
N ARG A 38 -9.60 -6.24 -4.54
CA ARG A 38 -10.73 -5.32 -4.47
C ARG A 38 -11.16 -5.02 -3.03
N ALA A 39 -11.18 -6.03 -2.16
CA ALA A 39 -11.53 -5.82 -0.76
C ALA A 39 -10.48 -4.97 -0.02
N LEU A 40 -9.19 -5.19 -0.30
CA LEU A 40 -8.10 -4.39 0.25
C LEU A 40 -8.11 -2.94 -0.28
N LEU A 41 -8.49 -2.73 -1.55
CA LEU A 41 -8.71 -1.39 -2.09
C LEU A 41 -9.80 -0.63 -1.34
N THR A 42 -10.91 -1.30 -0.99
CA THR A 42 -11.94 -0.71 -0.12
C THR A 42 -11.38 -0.39 1.27
N ALA A 43 -10.58 -1.29 1.85
CA ALA A 43 -9.98 -1.10 3.17
C ALA A 43 -8.93 0.03 3.22
N LEU A 44 -8.33 0.43 2.09
CA LEU A 44 -7.51 1.65 2.00
C LEU A 44 -8.32 2.93 2.23
N GLY A 45 -9.64 2.90 2.03
CA GLY A 45 -10.56 4.00 2.31
C GLY A 45 -11.22 3.93 3.68
N ASP A 46 -10.77 3.04 4.57
CA ASP A 46 -11.40 2.85 5.88
C ASP A 46 -11.28 4.08 6.78
N ALA A 47 -12.27 4.32 7.63
CA ALA A 47 -12.24 5.41 8.61
C ALA A 47 -11.07 5.29 9.61
N HIS A 48 -10.64 4.07 9.93
CA HIS A 48 -9.58 3.81 10.90
C HIS A 48 -8.21 3.67 10.24
N ALA A 49 -7.25 4.47 10.70
CA ALA A 49 -5.88 4.48 10.18
C ALA A 49 -5.19 3.11 10.28
N ASP A 50 -5.45 2.34 11.35
CA ASP A 50 -4.87 1.01 11.49
C ASP A 50 -5.33 0.05 10.38
N VAL A 51 -6.61 0.10 10.00
CA VAL A 51 -7.15 -0.72 8.91
C VAL A 51 -6.52 -0.31 7.58
N ARG A 52 -6.42 0.99 7.30
CA ARG A 52 -5.75 1.51 6.10
C ARG A 52 -4.28 1.07 6.04
N ARG A 53 -3.55 1.16 7.15
CA ARG A 53 -2.17 0.67 7.27
C ARG A 53 -2.08 -0.83 7.00
N GLY A 54 -2.98 -1.62 7.60
CA GLY A 54 -3.09 -3.06 7.39
C GLY A 54 -3.30 -3.39 5.91
N ALA A 55 -4.17 -2.65 5.23
CA ALA A 55 -4.43 -2.83 3.80
C ALA A 55 -3.19 -2.53 2.95
N CYS A 56 -2.46 -1.43 3.21
CA CYS A 56 -1.18 -1.14 2.55
C CYS A 56 -0.18 -2.29 2.71
N LYS A 57 -0.04 -2.82 3.94
CA LYS A 57 0.88 -3.93 4.24
C LYS A 57 0.45 -5.22 3.54
N ALA A 58 -0.85 -5.50 3.47
CA ALA A 58 -1.36 -6.67 2.77
C ALA A 58 -1.07 -6.61 1.27
N LEU A 59 -1.34 -5.46 0.64
CA LEU A 59 -1.03 -5.23 -0.78
C LEU A 59 0.46 -5.38 -1.06
N TRP A 60 1.31 -4.84 -0.19
CA TRP A 60 2.76 -5.01 -0.28
C TRP A 60 3.17 -6.49 -0.24
N ASN A 61 2.67 -7.26 0.72
CA ASN A 61 3.03 -8.67 0.90
C ASN A 61 2.44 -9.59 -0.18
N ILE A 62 1.31 -9.22 -0.79
CA ILE A 62 0.78 -9.91 -1.98
C ILE A 62 1.75 -9.76 -3.17
N GLY A 63 2.47 -8.64 -3.23
CA GLY A 63 3.53 -8.40 -4.20
C GLY A 63 3.00 -8.12 -5.61
N ASP A 64 3.75 -8.56 -6.62
CA ASP A 64 3.58 -8.15 -8.03
C ASP A 64 2.18 -8.42 -8.59
N LYS A 65 1.50 -9.44 -8.07
CA LYS A 65 0.13 -9.79 -8.48
C LYS A 65 -0.89 -8.72 -8.07
N ALA A 66 -0.57 -7.89 -7.08
CA ALA A 66 -1.38 -6.73 -6.66
C ALA A 66 -0.91 -5.42 -7.33
N ALA A 67 0.18 -5.40 -8.08
CA ALA A 67 0.74 -4.19 -8.69
C ALA A 67 -0.04 -3.75 -9.95
N THR A 68 -1.36 -3.59 -9.82
CA THR A 68 -2.22 -3.04 -10.87
C THR A 68 -2.23 -1.52 -10.82
N SER A 69 -2.55 -0.87 -11.94
CA SER A 69 -2.64 0.60 -11.99
C SER A 69 -3.66 1.17 -11.00
N GLU A 70 -4.72 0.42 -10.67
CA GLU A 70 -5.72 0.80 -9.68
C GLU A 70 -5.12 0.83 -8.26
N VAL A 71 -4.39 -0.23 -7.89
CA VAL A 71 -3.69 -0.32 -6.60
C VAL A 71 -2.63 0.76 -6.46
N ILE A 72 -1.87 1.03 -7.52
CA ILE A 72 -0.86 2.10 -7.51
C ILE A 72 -1.52 3.45 -7.27
N ARG A 73 -2.63 3.78 -7.93
CA ARG A 73 -3.36 5.04 -7.70
C ARG A 73 -3.91 5.15 -6.28
N ALA A 74 -4.45 4.06 -5.74
CA ALA A 74 -4.96 4.03 -4.37
C ALA A 74 -3.83 4.25 -3.34
N LEU A 75 -2.68 3.59 -3.53
CA LEU A 75 -1.52 3.79 -2.67
C LEU A 75 -0.92 5.20 -2.79
N VAL A 76 -0.92 5.79 -3.99
CA VAL A 76 -0.52 7.21 -4.19
C VAL A 76 -1.46 8.14 -3.43
N THR A 77 -2.76 7.85 -3.40
CA THR A 77 -3.72 8.61 -2.59
C THR A 77 -3.41 8.46 -1.09
N ALA A 78 -3.08 7.25 -0.64
CA ALA A 78 -2.69 6.97 0.75
C ALA A 78 -1.36 7.62 1.18
N LEU A 79 -0.54 8.15 0.25
CA LEU A 79 0.60 9.00 0.61
C LEU A 79 0.16 10.36 1.17
N GLY A 80 -1.05 10.81 0.87
CA GLY A 80 -1.65 12.02 1.42
C GLY A 80 -2.43 11.79 2.71
N ASP A 81 -2.38 10.59 3.29
CA ASP A 81 -3.15 10.24 4.48
C ASP A 81 -2.74 11.07 5.71
N GLU A 82 -3.68 11.34 6.61
CA GLU A 82 -3.44 12.06 7.86
C GLU A 82 -2.48 11.31 8.79
N SER A 83 -2.56 9.97 8.82
CA SER A 83 -1.69 9.12 9.65
C SER A 83 -0.33 8.93 9.00
N LYS A 84 0.72 9.22 9.78
CA LYS A 84 2.12 9.02 9.36
C LYS A 84 2.43 7.56 9.07
N GLU A 85 1.83 6.65 9.84
CA GLU A 85 1.98 5.21 9.71
C GLU A 85 1.41 4.74 8.37
N VAL A 86 0.22 5.20 8.00
CA VAL A 86 -0.40 4.91 6.69
C VAL A 86 0.46 5.43 5.56
N ARG A 87 0.92 6.69 5.63
CA ARG A 87 1.83 7.28 4.63
C ARG A 87 3.10 6.45 4.45
N SER A 88 3.71 6.01 5.56
CA SER A 88 4.92 5.18 5.53
C SER A 88 4.66 3.82 4.88
N SER A 89 3.57 3.14 5.25
CA SER A 89 3.22 1.84 4.66
C SER A 89 2.87 1.94 3.17
N ALA A 90 2.17 2.99 2.76
CA ALA A 90 1.86 3.24 1.35
C ALA A 90 3.14 3.49 0.53
N CYS A 91 4.06 4.27 1.09
CA CYS A 91 5.37 4.52 0.50
C CYS A 91 6.18 3.22 0.32
N GLU A 92 6.21 2.35 1.33
CA GLU A 92 6.91 1.07 1.27
C GLU A 92 6.31 0.14 0.21
N ALA A 93 4.98 0.05 0.14
CA ALA A 93 4.29 -0.72 -0.88
C ALA A 93 4.61 -0.23 -2.30
N LEU A 94 4.59 1.09 -2.52
CA LEU A 94 4.91 1.71 -3.82
C LEU A 94 6.36 1.49 -4.24
N VAL A 95 7.32 1.62 -3.31
CA VAL A 95 8.73 1.36 -3.61
C VAL A 95 8.93 -0.11 -4.00
N ALA A 96 8.32 -1.04 -3.26
CA ALA A 96 8.42 -2.46 -3.56
C ALA A 96 7.83 -2.82 -4.94
N PHE A 97 6.72 -2.18 -5.33
CA PHE A 97 6.16 -2.34 -6.69
C PHE A 97 7.05 -1.69 -7.76
N GLY A 98 7.65 -0.53 -7.47
CA GLY A 98 8.53 0.19 -8.41
C GLY A 98 9.90 -0.46 -8.65
N GLU A 99 10.45 -1.20 -7.66
CA GLU A 99 11.69 -1.97 -7.84
C GLU A 99 11.49 -3.20 -8.74
N LYS A 100 10.25 -3.71 -8.83
CA LYS A 100 9.93 -4.92 -9.59
C LYS A 100 9.18 -4.66 -10.89
N ALA A 101 8.41 -3.58 -10.99
CA ALA A 101 7.77 -3.13 -12.22
C ALA A 101 8.77 -2.33 -13.06
N SER A 102 9.04 -2.82 -14.27
CA SER A 102 9.93 -2.19 -15.25
C SER A 102 9.46 -0.77 -15.63
N ILE A 103 9.97 0.22 -14.89
CA ILE A 103 10.38 1.60 -15.21
C ILE A 103 9.40 2.58 -15.92
N ASN A 104 8.29 2.19 -16.57
CA ASN A 104 7.49 3.18 -17.31
C ASN A 104 6.31 3.82 -16.53
N ASP A 105 5.70 3.14 -15.56
CA ASP A 105 4.63 3.73 -14.72
C ASP A 105 5.16 4.33 -13.39
N SER A 106 6.42 4.06 -13.05
CA SER A 106 7.09 4.48 -11.81
C SER A 106 7.27 6.00 -11.67
N MET A 107 7.08 6.77 -12.75
CA MET A 107 7.16 8.24 -12.72
C MET A 107 6.05 8.90 -11.90
N ILE A 108 4.90 8.24 -11.71
CA ILE A 108 3.81 8.79 -10.88
C ILE A 108 4.18 8.69 -9.39
N GLY A 109 4.76 7.55 -8.98
CA GLY A 109 5.24 7.34 -7.61
C GLY A 109 6.42 8.27 -7.27
N LEU A 110 7.44 8.34 -8.12
CA LEU A 110 8.63 9.19 -7.88
C LEU A 110 8.33 10.70 -7.84
N LYS A 111 7.40 11.19 -8.67
CA LYS A 111 7.02 12.61 -8.68
C LYS A 111 6.23 13.01 -7.42
N TYR A 112 5.43 12.09 -6.85
CA TYR A 112 4.75 12.25 -5.56
C TYR A 112 5.69 12.00 -4.35
N LEU A 113 6.67 11.11 -4.46
CA LEU A 113 7.72 10.89 -3.45
C LEU A 113 8.61 12.13 -3.25
N LEU A 114 8.65 13.06 -4.21
CA LEU A 114 9.31 14.36 -4.07
C LEU A 114 8.46 15.38 -3.27
N SER A 115 7.13 15.19 -3.15
CA SER A 115 6.23 16.08 -2.40
C SER A 115 5.96 15.63 -0.96
N VAL A 116 6.21 14.36 -0.61
CA VAL A 116 5.98 13.81 0.75
C VAL A 116 7.32 13.51 1.44
N ASP A 117 7.40 13.80 2.75
CA ASP A 117 8.55 13.68 3.65
C ASP A 117 9.76 12.89 3.11
N ARG A 118 10.64 13.61 2.41
CA ARG A 118 11.96 13.12 1.94
C ARG A 118 12.78 12.45 3.05
N PHE A 119 12.46 12.73 4.31
CA PHE A 119 13.09 12.19 5.49
C PHE A 119 12.95 10.66 5.64
N CYS A 120 11.74 10.11 5.48
CA CYS A 120 11.53 8.65 5.63
C CYS A 120 12.21 7.86 4.51
N LEU A 121 12.17 8.40 3.29
CA LEU A 121 12.71 7.77 2.09
C LEU A 121 14.24 7.75 2.06
N LYS A 122 14.89 8.88 2.37
CA LYS A 122 16.36 8.97 2.40
C LYS A 122 16.98 8.04 3.44
N LYS A 123 16.31 7.84 4.58
CA LYS A 123 16.82 6.98 5.66
C LYS A 123 16.70 5.49 5.31
N LYS A 124 15.59 5.07 4.68
CA LYS A 124 15.29 3.65 4.45
C LYS A 124 15.79 3.14 3.09
N TYR A 125 15.87 4.00 2.08
CA TYR A 125 16.31 3.65 0.72
C TYR A 125 17.40 4.61 0.21
N PRO A 126 18.65 4.52 0.72
CA PRO A 126 19.72 5.46 0.37
C PRO A 126 20.18 5.34 -1.10
N ARG A 127 19.77 4.29 -1.82
CA ARG A 127 20.11 4.06 -3.23
C ARG A 127 19.20 4.77 -4.22
N LEU A 128 18.02 5.25 -3.78
CA LEU A 128 17.11 6.00 -4.64
C LEU A 128 17.70 7.40 -4.91
N LYS A 129 18.05 7.66 -6.18
CA LYS A 129 18.49 8.98 -6.62
C LYS A 129 17.27 9.89 -6.78
N PHE A 130 16.93 10.64 -5.73
CA PHE A 130 15.95 11.71 -5.82
C PHE A 130 16.56 12.88 -6.62
N GLN A 131 16.01 13.18 -7.80
CA GLN A 131 16.37 14.41 -8.49
C GLN A 131 15.92 15.59 -7.63
N SER A 132 16.88 16.42 -7.21
CA SER A 132 16.57 17.72 -6.63
C SER A 132 16.01 18.60 -7.73
N ASN A 133 14.70 18.83 -7.73
CA ASN A 133 14.15 19.96 -8.46
C ASN A 133 14.58 21.23 -7.71
N SER A 134 15.75 21.73 -8.07
CA SER A 134 16.15 23.11 -7.88
C SER A 134 15.70 23.86 -9.12
N GLU A 135 14.61 24.61 -8.99
CA GLU A 135 14.30 25.86 -9.70
C GLU A 135 13.12 26.53 -9.00
#